data_AF-A0A9X2FIB6-F1
#
_entry.id   AF-A0A9X2FIB6-F1
#
_cell.length_a   1.000
_cell.length_b   1.000
_cell.length_c   1.000
_cell.angle_alpha   90.00
_cell.angle_beta   90.00
_cell.angle_gamma   90.00
#
_symmetry.space_group_name_H-M   'P 1'
#
loop_
_entity.id
_entity.type
_entity.pdbx_description
1 polymer ?
#
loop_
_entity_poly.entity_id
_entity_poly.type
_entity_poly.pdbx_seq_one_letter_code
_entity_poly.pdbx_strand_id
1 'polypeptide(L)'
;MILISWPVQVGGIVVLWLLLKILQIKLHLLPKQIAPIDLVSVLLFFPLHLLSLDAFGVSIVLYVIFGLGMCGILMTAFKAIFDGDIIIGKFMRQYWRILDCVLLISNFVLMIIVVIK
;
A
#
# COMPACT_ATOMS: atom_id res chain seq x y z
N MET A 1 24.99 -0.99 -13.51
CA MET A 1 23.57 -1.14 -13.15
C MET A 1 23.26 0.02 -12.23
N ILE A 2 22.83 1.14 -12.79
CA ILE A 2 22.77 2.44 -12.09
C ILE A 2 21.62 2.37 -11.11
N LEU A 3 21.99 2.24 -9.84
CA LEU A 3 21.11 2.28 -8.68
C LEU A 3 20.15 3.47 -8.83
N ILE A 4 18.85 3.16 -8.85
CA ILE A 4 17.79 4.12 -8.60
C ILE A 4 18.02 4.59 -7.17
N SER A 5 18.79 5.66 -7.02
CA SER A 5 19.19 6.20 -5.72
C SER A 5 17.95 6.56 -4.89
N TRP A 6 18.06 6.45 -3.57
CA TRP A 6 16.98 6.80 -2.64
C TRP A 6 16.26 8.14 -2.93
N PRO A 7 16.91 9.21 -3.47
CA PRO A 7 16.20 10.44 -3.85
C PRO A 7 15.28 10.26 -5.05
N VAL A 8 15.60 9.36 -5.99
CA VAL A 8 14.75 9.05 -7.14
C VAL A 8 13.50 8.28 -6.69
N GLN A 9 13.61 7.48 -5.63
CA GLN A 9 12.47 6.75 -5.07
C GLN A 9 11.53 7.69 -4.30
N VAL A 10 12.09 8.59 -3.47
CA VAL A 10 11.32 9.64 -2.79
C VAL A 10 10.68 10.59 -3.81
N GLY A 11 11.45 11.01 -4.83
CA GLY A 11 10.95 11.79 -5.95
C GLY A 11 9.83 11.05 -6.70
N GLY A 12 9.99 9.74 -6.90
CA GLY A 12 8.96 8.86 -7.44
C GLY A 12 7.69 8.92 -6.61
N ILE A 13 7.75 8.71 -5.29
CA ILE A 13 6.58 8.77 -4.39
C ILE A 13 5.90 10.14 -4.45
N VAL A 14 6.66 11.24 -4.50
CA VAL A 14 6.12 12.61 -4.57
C VAL A 14 5.46 12.90 -5.93
N VAL A 15 6.11 12.54 -7.03
CA VAL A 15 5.57 12.68 -8.39
C VAL A 15 4.28 11.85 -8.54
N LEU A 16 4.27 10.68 -7.94
CA LEU A 16 3.18 9.72 -7.98
C LEU A 16 2.01 10.25 -7.14
N TRP A 17 2.26 10.81 -5.94
CA TRP A 17 1.27 11.55 -5.16
C TRP A 17 0.66 12.75 -5.93
N LEU A 18 1.49 13.49 -6.67
CA LEU A 18 1.03 14.59 -7.53
C LEU A 18 0.18 14.11 -8.71
N LEU A 19 0.61 13.06 -9.42
CA LEU A 19 -0.14 12.44 -10.51
C LEU A 19 -1.50 11.93 -10.01
N LEU A 20 -1.54 11.35 -8.82
CA LEU A 20 -2.78 10.92 -8.19
C LEU A 20 -3.70 12.09 -7.85
N LYS A 21 -3.18 13.20 -7.33
CA LYS A 21 -3.98 14.42 -7.07
C LYS A 21 -4.59 14.98 -8.36
N ILE A 22 -3.87 14.88 -9.48
CA ILE A 22 -4.34 15.30 -10.81
C ILE A 22 -5.36 14.28 -11.37
N LEU A 23 -5.13 12.98 -11.21
CA LEU A 23 -6.07 11.93 -11.61
C LEU A 23 -7.36 11.96 -10.78
N GLN A 24 -7.30 12.31 -9.50
CA GLN A 24 -8.45 12.53 -8.62
C GLN A 24 -9.40 13.60 -9.15
N ILE A 25 -8.87 14.65 -9.79
CA ILE A 25 -9.66 15.72 -10.42
C ILE A 25 -10.42 15.21 -11.67
N LYS A 26 -9.89 14.18 -12.35
CA LYS A 26 -10.45 13.66 -13.61
C LYS A 26 -11.29 12.39 -13.46
N LEU A 27 -11.10 11.62 -12.39
CA LEU A 27 -11.71 10.29 -12.19
C LEU A 27 -13.07 10.34 -11.46
N HIS A 28 -14.03 11.07 -12.02
CA HIS A 28 -15.43 11.03 -11.56
C HIS A 28 -16.17 9.72 -11.91
N LEU A 29 -15.45 8.74 -12.51
CA LEU A 29 -15.96 7.46 -13.02
C LEU A 29 -15.69 6.25 -12.10
N LEU A 30 -14.96 6.42 -10.99
CA LEU A 30 -14.74 5.33 -10.03
C LEU A 30 -16.01 5.10 -9.17
N PRO A 31 -16.38 3.84 -8.88
CA PRO A 31 -17.47 3.56 -7.95
C PRO A 31 -17.17 4.24 -6.60
N LYS A 32 -18.17 4.91 -6.01
CA LYS A 32 -18.10 5.69 -4.74
C LYS A 32 -17.50 4.96 -3.52
N GLN A 33 -17.20 3.68 -3.67
CA GLN A 33 -16.72 2.75 -2.64
C GLN A 33 -15.19 2.60 -2.64
N ILE A 34 -14.52 2.91 -3.75
CA ILE A 34 -13.05 2.87 -3.87
C ILE A 34 -12.59 4.32 -3.92
N ALA A 35 -11.93 4.76 -2.85
CA ALA A 35 -11.35 6.09 -2.85
C ALA A 35 -10.12 6.05 -3.77
N PRO A 36 -9.85 7.11 -4.53
CA PRO A 36 -8.64 7.20 -5.33
C PRO A 36 -7.34 7.15 -4.50
N ILE A 37 -7.44 7.22 -3.16
CA ILE A 37 -6.34 6.92 -2.24
C ILE A 37 -6.00 5.41 -2.21
N ASP A 38 -6.98 4.53 -2.44
CA ASP A 38 -6.81 3.08 -2.43
C ASP A 38 -5.98 2.59 -3.65
N LEU A 39 -5.97 3.39 -4.73
CA LEU A 39 -5.16 3.12 -5.92
C LEU A 39 -3.67 3.44 -5.67
N VAL A 40 -3.39 4.31 -4.70
CA VAL A 40 -2.03 4.64 -4.24
C VAL A 40 -1.39 3.44 -3.57
N SER A 41 -2.18 2.69 -2.81
CA SER A 41 -1.71 1.51 -2.09
C SER A 41 -1.18 0.44 -3.04
N VAL A 42 -1.88 0.19 -4.15
CA VAL A 42 -1.38 -0.74 -5.19
C VAL A 42 -0.02 -0.27 -5.74
N LEU A 43 0.14 1.04 -5.87
CA LEU A 43 1.33 1.64 -6.42
C LEU A 43 2.51 1.68 -5.43
N LEU A 44 2.24 1.64 -4.12
CA LEU A 44 3.24 1.50 -3.05
C LEU A 44 3.94 0.13 -3.01
N PHE A 45 3.44 -0.88 -3.74
CA PHE A 45 4.16 -2.15 -3.89
C PHE A 45 5.42 -2.01 -4.76
N PHE A 46 5.46 -1.06 -5.69
CA PHE A 46 6.63 -0.84 -6.54
C PHE A 46 7.86 -0.38 -5.75
N PRO A 47 7.81 0.72 -4.96
CA PRO A 47 8.94 1.11 -4.11
C PRO A 47 9.26 0.03 -3.07
N LEU A 48 8.25 -0.68 -2.56
CA LEU A 48 8.46 -1.79 -1.62
C LEU A 48 9.32 -2.90 -2.23
N HIS A 49 9.07 -3.26 -3.49
CA HIS A 49 9.86 -4.24 -4.23
C HIS A 49 11.32 -3.81 -4.36
N LEU A 50 11.55 -2.57 -4.81
CA LEU A 50 12.90 -2.06 -5.06
C LEU A 50 13.69 -1.91 -3.75
N LEU A 51 13.09 -1.28 -2.74
CA LEU A 51 13.73 -1.08 -1.44
C LEU A 51 14.06 -2.40 -0.74
N SER A 52 13.20 -3.41 -0.86
CA SER A 52 13.47 -4.72 -0.25
C SER A 52 14.58 -5.49 -0.96
N LEU A 53 14.65 -5.40 -2.30
CA LEU A 53 15.77 -5.94 -3.06
C LEU A 53 17.09 -5.27 -2.66
N ASP A 54 17.10 -3.97 -2.44
CA ASP A 54 18.31 -3.23 -2.05
C ASP A 54 18.72 -3.52 -0.59
N ALA A 55 17.75 -3.55 0.33
CA ALA A 55 18.00 -3.84 1.74
C ALA A 55 18.46 -5.29 1.98
N PHE A 56 17.73 -6.26 1.42
CA PHE A 56 17.81 -7.68 1.77
C PHE A 56 18.21 -8.61 0.61
N GLY A 57 18.30 -8.11 -0.62
CA GLY A 57 18.55 -8.95 -1.80
C GLY A 57 17.34 -9.76 -2.26
N VAL A 58 16.19 -9.64 -1.59
CA VAL A 58 14.97 -10.38 -1.88
C VAL A 58 13.74 -9.48 -1.77
N SER A 59 12.73 -9.73 -2.61
CA SER A 59 11.50 -8.95 -2.56
C SER A 59 10.57 -9.43 -1.44
N ILE A 60 10.17 -8.52 -0.56
CA ILE A 60 9.21 -8.84 0.51
C ILE A 60 7.74 -8.73 0.07
N VAL A 61 7.47 -8.32 -1.17
CA VAL A 61 6.11 -8.02 -1.66
C VAL A 61 5.15 -9.18 -1.45
N LEU A 62 5.53 -10.40 -1.81
CA LEU A 62 4.68 -11.59 -1.66
C LEU A 62 4.36 -11.89 -0.20
N TYR A 63 5.30 -11.66 0.71
CA TYR A 63 5.10 -11.83 2.15
C TYR A 63 4.10 -10.81 2.69
N VAL A 64 4.19 -9.56 2.21
CA VAL A 64 3.23 -8.50 2.58
C VAL A 64 1.84 -8.80 2.01
N ILE A 65 1.73 -9.25 0.75
CA ILE A 65 0.45 -9.67 0.16
C ILE A 65 -0.16 -10.82 0.96
N PHE A 66 0.63 -11.82 1.32
CA PHE A 66 0.16 -12.95 2.11
C PHE A 66 -0.33 -12.51 3.52
N GLY A 67 0.44 -11.66 4.20
CA GLY A 67 0.05 -11.09 5.50
C GLY A 67 -1.23 -10.26 5.41
N LEU A 68 -1.38 -9.44 4.37
CA LEU A 68 -2.60 -8.67 4.12
C LEU A 68 -3.80 -9.56 3.79
N GLY A 69 -3.60 -10.67 3.07
CA GLY A 69 -4.63 -11.67 2.82
C GLY A 69 -5.13 -12.30 4.12
N MET A 70 -4.22 -12.73 4.99
CA MET A 70 -4.58 -13.26 6.32
C MET A 70 -5.30 -12.20 7.18
N CYS A 71 -4.84 -10.95 7.14
CA CYS A 71 -5.50 -9.84 7.84
C CYS A 71 -6.95 -9.67 7.36
N GLY A 72 -7.19 -9.73 6.04
CA GLY A 72 -8.54 -9.65 5.47
C GLY A 72 -9.45 -10.79 5.94
N ILE A 73 -8.93 -12.02 6.01
CA ILE A 73 -9.67 -13.17 6.54
C ILE A 73 -10.01 -12.96 8.02
N LEU A 74 -9.04 -12.54 8.84
CA LEU A 74 -9.26 -12.25 10.26
C LEU A 74 -10.31 -11.16 10.45
N MET A 75 -10.23 -10.06 9.70
CA MET A 75 -11.24 -9.00 9.77
C MET A 75 -12.64 -9.49 9.42
N THR A 76 -12.74 -10.39 8.44
CA THR A 76 -14.00 -11.01 8.03
C THR A 76 -14.57 -11.84 9.18
N ALA A 77 -13.74 -12.68 9.79
CA ALA A 77 -14.13 -13.50 10.94
C ALA A 77 -14.55 -12.63 12.14
N PHE A 78 -13.78 -11.60 12.48
CA PHE A 78 -14.12 -10.65 13.55
C PHE A 78 -15.48 -9.99 13.28
N LYS A 79 -15.72 -9.46 12.08
CA LYS A 79 -17.01 -8.84 11.76
C LYS A 79 -18.18 -9.82 11.80
N ALA A 80 -17.99 -11.03 11.29
CA ALA A 80 -19.03 -12.06 11.34
C ALA A 80 -19.40 -12.43 12.80
N ILE A 81 -18.42 -12.48 13.70
CA ILE A 81 -18.64 -12.84 15.11
C ILE A 81 -19.28 -11.70 15.90
N PHE A 82 -18.83 -10.46 15.71
CA PHE A 82 -19.24 -9.32 16.55
C PHE A 82 -20.42 -8.51 16.01
N ASP A 83 -20.49 -8.31 14.69
CA ASP A 83 -21.51 -7.44 14.09
C ASP A 83 -22.67 -8.24 13.46
N GLY A 84 -22.51 -9.55 13.23
CA GLY A 84 -23.51 -10.44 12.61
C GLY A 84 -23.72 -10.20 11.10
N ASP A 85 -23.47 -8.99 10.60
CA ASP A 85 -23.59 -8.59 9.20
C ASP A 85 -22.31 -7.96 8.64
N ILE A 86 -21.91 -8.41 7.46
CA ILE A 86 -20.74 -7.87 6.75
C ILE A 86 -21.19 -6.77 5.78
N ILE A 87 -21.16 -5.52 6.24
CA ILE A 87 -21.35 -4.37 5.36
C ILE A 87 -20.09 -4.20 4.49
N ILE A 88 -20.14 -4.72 3.26
CA ILE A 88 -19.02 -4.76 2.29
C ILE A 88 -18.35 -3.40 2.13
N GLY A 89 -19.11 -2.32 2.02
CA GLY A 89 -18.56 -0.96 1.86
C GLY A 89 -17.73 -0.48 3.06
N LYS A 90 -18.16 -0.80 4.29
CA LYS A 90 -17.39 -0.46 5.51
C LYS A 90 -16.20 -1.40 5.67
N PHE A 91 -16.34 -2.67 5.31
CA PHE A 91 -15.24 -3.64 5.29
C PHE A 91 -14.12 -3.21 4.35
N MET A 92 -14.44 -2.94 3.08
CA MET A 92 -13.43 -2.57 2.08
C MET A 92 -12.69 -1.29 2.48
N ARG A 93 -13.41 -0.26 2.93
CA ARG A 93 -12.77 0.98 3.39
C ARG A 93 -11.79 0.75 4.55
N GLN A 94 -12.13 -0.13 5.49
CA GLN A 94 -11.27 -0.44 6.63
C GLN A 94 -10.06 -1.27 6.20
N TYR A 95 -10.27 -2.25 5.33
CA TYR A 95 -9.21 -3.08 4.76
C TYR A 95 -8.19 -2.23 3.98
N TRP A 96 -8.66 -1.36 3.08
CA TRP A 96 -7.79 -0.45 2.32
C TRP A 96 -6.97 0.49 3.21
N ARG A 97 -7.56 1.03 4.29
CA ARG A 97 -6.82 1.84 5.27
C ARG A 97 -5.72 1.07 5.99
N ILE A 98 -5.98 -0.18 6.36
CA ILE A 98 -4.95 -1.03 6.99
C ILE A 98 -3.85 -1.33 5.98
N LEU A 99 -4.23 -1.65 4.74
CA LEU A 99 -3.29 -1.91 3.66
C LEU A 99 -2.38 -0.70 3.40
N ASP A 100 -2.94 0.51 3.31
CA ASP A 100 -2.20 1.76 3.20
C ASP A 100 -1.20 1.95 4.34
N CYS A 101 -1.66 1.79 5.59
CA CYS A 101 -0.80 1.92 6.76
C CYS A 101 0.35 0.91 6.74
N VAL A 102 0.07 -0.37 6.46
CA VAL A 102 1.07 -1.43 6.40
C VAL A 102 2.12 -1.13 5.32
N LEU A 103 1.68 -0.71 4.13
CA LEU A 103 2.58 -0.40 3.04
C LEU A 103 3.43 0.85 3.31
N LEU A 104 2.84 1.91 3.87
CA LEU A 104 3.58 3.11 4.25
C LEU A 104 4.63 2.81 5.32
N ILE A 105 4.25 2.11 6.39
CA ILE A 105 5.18 1.73 7.46
C ILE A 105 6.29 0.85 6.91
N SER A 106 5.96 -0.16 6.10
CA SER A 106 6.95 -1.07 5.52
C SER A 106 7.94 -0.35 4.60
N ASN A 107 7.44 0.54 3.73
CA ASN A 107 8.31 1.37 2.88
C ASN A 107 9.18 2.32 3.72
N PHE A 108 8.63 2.95 4.77
CA PHE A 108 9.37 3.86 5.64
C PHE A 108 10.50 3.14 6.40
N VAL A 109 10.20 1.96 6.97
CA VAL A 109 11.21 1.13 7.66
C VAL A 109 12.30 0.69 6.68
N LEU A 110 11.93 0.18 5.50
CA LEU A 110 12.91 -0.20 4.49
C LEU A 110 13.79 0.98 4.05
N MET A 111 13.19 2.16 3.87
CA MET A 111 13.92 3.37 3.51
C MET A 111 14.96 3.72 4.59
N ILE A 112 14.60 3.64 5.88
CA ILE A 112 15.55 3.87 6.98
C ILE A 112 16.70 2.85 6.92
N ILE A 113 16.39 1.56 6.69
CA ILE A 113 17.39 0.50 6.61
C ILE A 113 18.37 0.76 5.45
N VAL A 114 17.85 1.11 4.27
CA VAL A 114 18.68 1.41 3.08
C VAL A 114 19.54 2.65 3.28
N VAL A 115 19.07 3.66 4.01
CA VAL A 115 19.84 4.90 4.25
C VAL A 115 20.94 4.71 5.31
N ILE A 116 20.72 3.86 6.31
CA ILE A 116 21.71 3.60 7.38
C ILE A 116 22.81 2.64 6.92
N LYS A 117 22.49 1.73 6.02
CA LYS A 117 23.40 0.72 5.48
C LYS A 117 24.38 1.33 4.47
#